data_AF-A0A934UKH4-F1
#
_entry.id   AF-A0A934UKH4-F1
#
_cell.length_a   1.000
_cell.length_b   1.000
_cell.length_c   1.000
_cell.angle_alpha   90.00
_cell.angle_beta   90.00
_cell.angle_gamma   90.00
#
_symmetry.space_group_name_H-M   'P 1'
#
loop_
_entity.id
_entity.type
_entity.pdbx_description
1 polymer ?
#
loop_
_entity_poly.entity_id
_entity_poly.type
_entity_poly.pdbx_seq_one_letter_code
_entity_poly.pdbx_strand_id
1 'polypeptide(L)'
;MKKTVLFLSLSLAFLISCNDKKQTTESIEKTEQTLTDTTAVQKTVTVKTDSTEQKLIAFLKDDYLKNDYDILMEQDHSFQYETVDLNGDAIPETFIRFSSPYFCGSGGCTFLLLDADMKLINSFSVSDGPFYITKEIQNGWPVLNITSGNALRIVVFNGKKYPSNPSVLPKVTTAPTDAQVIFDKPFAESKTVNF
;
A
#
# COMPACT_ATOMS: atom_id res chain seq x y z
N MET A 1 -18.99 60.47 -6.29
CA MET A 1 -20.22 60.52 -7.10
C MET A 1 -20.56 59.11 -7.55
N LYS A 2 -21.68 58.57 -7.06
CA LYS A 2 -22.23 57.25 -7.40
C LYS A 2 -23.15 57.40 -8.61
N LYS A 3 -23.15 56.46 -9.55
CA LYS A 3 -24.29 56.24 -10.46
C LYS A 3 -24.66 54.77 -10.45
N THR A 4 -25.68 54.51 -9.64
CA THR A 4 -26.48 53.30 -9.57
C THR A 4 -27.33 53.22 -10.85
N VAL A 5 -27.33 52.08 -11.55
CA VAL A 5 -28.33 51.79 -12.58
C VAL A 5 -29.14 50.59 -12.10
N LEU A 6 -30.42 50.87 -11.91
CA LEU A 6 -31.50 50.00 -11.47
C LEU A 6 -32.10 49.34 -12.71
N PHE A 7 -32.20 48.01 -12.75
CA PHE A 7 -33.10 47.32 -13.67
C PHE A 7 -33.92 46.27 -12.90
N LEU A 8 -35.23 46.38 -13.08
CA LEU A 8 -36.31 45.73 -12.35
C LEU A 8 -36.85 44.55 -13.18
N SER A 9 -36.90 43.38 -12.54
CA SER A 9 -37.78 42.19 -12.71
C SER A 9 -38.32 41.77 -14.09
N LEU A 10 -38.19 40.47 -14.40
CA LEU A 10 -39.38 39.63 -14.63
C LEU A 10 -39.08 38.15 -14.38
N SER A 11 -39.76 37.59 -13.39
CA SER A 11 -39.77 36.19 -12.98
C SER A 11 -40.67 35.34 -13.89
N LEU A 12 -40.17 34.20 -14.38
CA LEU A 12 -41.01 33.14 -14.93
C LEU A 12 -40.56 31.79 -14.37
N ALA A 13 -41.39 31.24 -13.49
CA ALA A 13 -41.26 29.91 -12.93
C ALA A 13 -41.71 28.88 -13.98
N PHE A 14 -40.84 27.95 -14.35
CA PHE A 14 -41.22 26.74 -15.06
C PHE A 14 -41.26 25.56 -14.07
N LEU A 15 -42.48 25.11 -13.80
CA LEU A 15 -42.80 23.88 -13.10
C LEU A 15 -42.47 22.70 -14.02
N ILE A 16 -41.49 21.87 -13.65
CA ILE A 16 -41.28 20.56 -14.30
C ILE A 16 -42.02 19.51 -13.46
N SER A 17 -42.93 18.85 -14.16
CA SER A 17 -43.88 17.83 -13.74
C SER A 17 -43.20 16.51 -13.38
N CYS A 18 -43.59 15.92 -12.25
CA CYS A 18 -43.37 14.51 -11.95
C CYS A 18 -44.27 13.64 -12.85
N ASN A 19 -43.72 12.58 -13.45
CA ASN A 19 -44.50 11.40 -13.80
C ASN A 19 -44.05 10.22 -12.93
N ASP A 20 -45.06 9.53 -12.42
CA ASP A 20 -45.01 8.58 -11.34
C ASP A 20 -45.29 7.17 -11.90
N LYS A 21 -44.89 6.12 -11.14
CA LYS A 21 -45.29 4.69 -11.26
C LYS A 21 -44.61 3.86 -12.36
N LYS A 22 -44.22 2.60 -12.16
CA LYS A 22 -44.49 1.63 -11.08
C LYS A 22 -43.49 0.45 -11.16
N GLN A 23 -43.06 0.01 -9.99
CA GLN A 23 -42.56 -1.34 -9.67
C GLN A 23 -43.63 -2.40 -10.00
N THR A 24 -43.24 -3.63 -10.40
CA THR A 24 -43.82 -4.92 -9.90
C THR A 24 -43.08 -6.12 -10.51
N THR A 25 -42.64 -6.99 -9.60
CA THR A 25 -42.19 -8.39 -9.73
C THR A 25 -43.37 -9.33 -10.02
N GLU A 26 -43.21 -10.35 -10.87
CA GLU A 26 -43.88 -11.70 -10.82
C GLU A 26 -43.39 -12.55 -12.03
N SER A 27 -42.71 -13.68 -11.85
CA SER A 27 -43.22 -15.06 -11.60
C SER A 27 -43.62 -15.86 -12.87
N ILE A 28 -42.68 -16.67 -13.36
CA ILE A 28 -42.72 -18.06 -13.89
C ILE A 28 -44.04 -18.61 -14.53
N GLU A 29 -44.00 -19.05 -15.81
CA GLU A 29 -44.22 -20.48 -16.20
C GLU A 29 -43.89 -20.82 -17.68
N LYS A 30 -43.04 -21.86 -17.82
CA LYS A 30 -43.07 -23.05 -18.71
C LYS A 30 -43.16 -22.93 -20.24
N THR A 31 -42.15 -23.50 -20.92
CA THR A 31 -42.31 -24.57 -21.94
C THR A 31 -40.98 -25.35 -22.10
N GLU A 32 -41.04 -26.66 -21.80
CA GLU A 32 -40.12 -27.78 -22.14
C GLU A 32 -39.79 -27.83 -23.65
N GLN A 33 -38.73 -28.40 -24.22
CA GLN A 33 -37.71 -29.40 -23.87
C GLN A 33 -36.64 -29.26 -24.99
N THR A 34 -35.35 -29.52 -24.83
CA THR A 34 -34.75 -30.84 -25.11
C THR A 34 -33.27 -30.81 -24.69
N LEU A 35 -32.85 -31.88 -24.03
CA LEU A 35 -31.52 -32.12 -23.51
C LEU A 35 -30.48 -32.25 -24.64
N THR A 36 -29.31 -31.67 -24.43
CA THR A 36 -28.01 -32.30 -24.74
C THR A 36 -26.93 -31.63 -23.91
N ASP A 37 -26.66 -32.27 -22.78
CA ASP A 37 -25.36 -32.48 -22.15
C ASP A 37 -24.21 -31.51 -22.51
N THR A 38 -23.87 -30.61 -21.60
CA THR A 38 -22.48 -30.27 -21.25
C THR A 38 -22.48 -29.63 -19.86
N THR A 39 -22.22 -30.49 -18.87
CA THR A 39 -21.46 -30.23 -17.65
C THR A 39 -21.35 -28.78 -17.18
N ALA A 40 -22.09 -28.46 -16.12
CA ALA A 40 -21.78 -27.37 -15.22
C ALA A 40 -20.36 -27.56 -14.65
N VAL A 41 -19.47 -26.61 -14.93
CA VAL A 41 -18.31 -26.35 -14.06
C VAL A 41 -18.43 -24.92 -13.59
N GLN A 42 -18.46 -24.84 -12.26
CA GLN A 42 -18.59 -23.66 -11.44
C GLN A 42 -17.78 -22.48 -11.97
N LYS A 43 -18.50 -21.36 -12.09
CA LYS A 43 -17.99 -20.01 -11.98
C LYS A 43 -17.13 -19.90 -10.71
N THR A 44 -15.85 -20.20 -10.83
CA THR A 44 -14.86 -19.87 -9.82
C THR A 44 -14.80 -18.35 -9.74
N VAL A 45 -15.13 -17.85 -8.57
CA VAL A 45 -14.89 -16.46 -8.17
C VAL A 45 -13.37 -16.31 -8.10
N THR A 46 -12.74 -15.86 -9.19
CA THR A 46 -11.35 -15.43 -9.19
C THR A 46 -11.30 -14.13 -8.40
N VAL A 47 -11.03 -14.27 -7.10
CA VAL A 47 -10.68 -13.15 -6.21
C VAL A 47 -9.46 -12.46 -6.81
N LYS A 48 -9.55 -11.14 -6.90
CA LYS A 48 -8.53 -10.23 -7.44
C LYS A 48 -7.32 -10.17 -6.48
N THR A 49 -6.65 -11.29 -6.25
CA THR A 49 -5.36 -11.33 -5.57
C THR A 49 -4.38 -10.57 -6.45
N ASP A 50 -3.83 -9.50 -5.88
CA ASP A 50 -3.62 -8.21 -6.51
C ASP A 50 -2.44 -8.20 -7.50
N SER A 51 -2.56 -7.40 -8.56
CA SER A 51 -1.47 -7.15 -9.51
C SER A 51 -0.19 -6.65 -8.84
N THR A 52 -0.31 -6.00 -7.67
CA THR A 52 0.80 -5.52 -6.86
C THR A 52 1.59 -6.69 -6.26
N GLU A 53 0.92 -7.64 -5.61
CA GLU A 53 1.58 -8.80 -5.00
C GLU A 53 2.32 -9.62 -6.04
N GLN A 54 1.73 -9.84 -7.22
CA GLN A 54 2.39 -10.55 -8.32
C GLN A 54 3.67 -9.84 -8.78
N LYS A 55 3.63 -8.50 -8.89
CA LYS A 55 4.81 -7.69 -9.23
C LYS A 55 5.89 -7.74 -8.15
N LEU A 56 5.50 -7.68 -6.88
CA LEU A 56 6.43 -7.79 -5.74
C LEU A 56 7.07 -9.17 -5.70
N ILE A 57 6.28 -10.23 -5.89
CA ILE A 57 6.76 -11.61 -5.99
C ILE A 57 7.77 -11.74 -7.14
N ALA A 58 7.43 -11.25 -8.33
CA ALA A 58 8.35 -11.28 -9.47
C ALA A 58 9.64 -10.51 -9.18
N PHE A 59 9.56 -9.30 -8.62
CA PHE A 59 10.75 -8.54 -8.20
C PHE A 59 11.61 -9.32 -7.19
N LEU A 60 10.99 -9.92 -6.18
CA LEU A 60 11.71 -10.67 -5.15
C LEU A 60 12.39 -11.91 -5.73
N LYS A 61 11.70 -12.69 -6.56
CA LYS A 61 12.26 -13.92 -7.17
C LYS A 61 13.28 -13.64 -8.25
N ASP A 62 12.91 -12.79 -9.21
CA ASP A 62 13.62 -12.66 -10.47
C ASP A 62 14.75 -11.62 -10.40
N ASP A 63 14.73 -10.73 -9.39
CA ASP A 63 15.77 -9.72 -9.21
C ASP A 63 16.44 -9.74 -7.84
N TYR A 64 15.70 -9.46 -6.75
CA TYR A 64 16.30 -9.21 -5.44
C TYR A 64 16.96 -10.46 -4.83
N LEU A 65 16.29 -11.61 -4.91
CA LEU A 65 16.73 -12.88 -4.30
C LEU A 65 17.19 -13.90 -5.35
N LYS A 66 17.34 -13.53 -6.63
CA LYS A 66 17.63 -14.47 -7.72
C LYS A 66 18.83 -15.40 -7.49
N ASN A 67 19.83 -14.95 -6.73
CA ASN A 67 21.03 -15.73 -6.42
C ASN A 67 20.89 -16.59 -5.17
N ASP A 68 19.94 -16.24 -4.29
CA ASP A 68 19.73 -16.89 -3.00
C ASP A 68 18.46 -17.75 -2.99
N TYR A 69 17.59 -17.61 -4.00
CA TYR A 69 16.25 -18.18 -4.00
C TYR A 69 16.23 -19.69 -3.75
N ASP A 70 17.18 -20.44 -4.34
CA ASP A 70 17.26 -21.90 -4.22
C ASP A 70 17.78 -22.38 -2.86
N ILE A 71 18.37 -21.50 -2.05
CA ILE A 71 18.90 -21.83 -0.70
C ILE A 71 17.99 -21.34 0.43
N LEU A 72 16.92 -20.61 0.11
CA LEU A 72 15.94 -20.16 1.08
C LEU A 72 15.12 -21.33 1.63
N MET A 73 14.81 -21.28 2.93
CA MET A 73 13.87 -22.21 3.56
C MET A 73 12.45 -21.71 3.38
N GLU A 74 11.45 -22.59 3.58
CA GLU A 74 10.03 -22.24 3.44
C GLU A 74 9.63 -20.98 4.23
N GLN A 75 10.16 -20.78 5.45
CA GLN A 75 9.87 -19.57 6.23
C GLN A 75 10.45 -18.27 5.65
N ASP A 76 11.47 -18.36 4.79
CA ASP A 76 12.12 -17.21 4.16
C ASP A 76 11.33 -16.71 2.93
N HIS A 77 10.43 -17.54 2.40
CA HIS A 77 9.52 -17.23 1.29
C HIS A 77 8.28 -16.44 1.75
N SER A 78 8.44 -15.51 2.69
CA SER A 78 7.35 -14.70 3.21
C SER A 78 7.76 -13.24 3.42
N PHE A 79 6.85 -12.32 3.13
CA PHE A 79 7.04 -10.89 3.35
C PHE A 79 5.72 -10.18 3.68
N GLN A 80 5.83 -8.96 4.17
CA GLN A 80 4.71 -8.02 4.32
C GLN A 80 5.02 -6.77 3.52
N TYR A 81 3.99 -6.03 3.11
CA TYR A 81 4.19 -4.75 2.44
C TYR A 81 3.16 -3.70 2.85
N GLU A 82 3.56 -2.44 2.75
CA GLU A 82 2.71 -1.25 2.93
C GLU A 82 3.07 -0.25 1.84
N THR A 83 2.09 0.48 1.32
CA THR A 83 2.30 1.47 0.23
C THR A 83 2.06 2.87 0.74
N VAL A 84 2.94 3.81 0.40
CA VAL A 84 2.86 5.21 0.82
C VAL A 84 3.43 6.10 -0.27
N ASP A 85 2.72 7.16 -0.63
CA ASP A 85 3.27 8.24 -1.46
C ASP A 85 4.22 9.09 -0.60
N LEU A 86 5.52 8.86 -0.77
CA LEU A 86 6.57 9.53 0.00
C LEU A 86 7.05 10.80 -0.70
N ASN A 87 6.87 10.91 -2.01
CA ASN A 87 7.46 12.00 -2.81
C ASN A 87 6.41 13.06 -3.24
N GLY A 88 5.12 12.79 -3.05
CA GLY A 88 4.00 13.68 -3.33
C GLY A 88 3.52 13.70 -4.78
N ASP A 89 3.91 12.72 -5.61
CA ASP A 89 3.51 12.60 -7.01
C ASP A 89 2.19 11.85 -7.24
N ALA A 90 1.52 11.44 -6.15
CA ALA A 90 0.31 10.62 -6.13
C ALA A 90 0.49 9.18 -6.65
N ILE A 91 1.72 8.72 -6.81
CA ILE A 91 2.08 7.34 -7.17
C ILE A 91 2.86 6.73 -5.98
N PRO A 92 2.25 5.80 -5.21
CA PRO A 92 2.85 5.35 -3.98
C PRO A 92 4.09 4.48 -4.18
N GLU A 93 5.09 4.69 -3.34
CA GLU A 93 6.18 3.74 -3.13
C GLU A 93 5.73 2.56 -2.28
N THR A 94 6.47 1.45 -2.37
CA THR A 94 6.17 0.22 -1.63
C THR A 94 7.28 -0.12 -0.66
N PHE A 95 6.96 -0.21 0.63
CA PHE A 95 7.83 -0.84 1.62
C PHE A 95 7.59 -2.34 1.68
N ILE A 96 8.68 -3.12 1.76
CA ILE A 96 8.65 -4.55 2.05
C ILE A 96 9.31 -4.80 3.39
N ARG A 97 8.72 -5.68 4.20
CA ARG A 97 9.28 -6.17 5.46
C ARG A 97 9.48 -7.68 5.38
N PHE A 98 10.69 -8.12 5.65
CA PHE A 98 10.97 -9.53 5.91
C PHE A 98 10.92 -9.82 7.42
N SER A 99 10.62 -11.07 7.78
CA SER A 99 10.45 -11.50 9.18
C SER A 99 11.19 -12.79 9.54
N SER A 100 11.78 -13.47 8.56
CA SER A 100 12.45 -14.76 8.80
C SER A 100 13.88 -14.59 9.36
N PRO A 101 14.45 -15.64 9.97
CA PRO A 101 15.84 -15.61 10.45
C PRO A 101 16.89 -15.33 9.37
N TYR A 102 16.61 -15.62 8.09
CA TYR A 102 17.52 -15.28 6.99
C TYR A 102 17.67 -13.75 6.85
N PHE A 103 16.59 -13.00 7.08
CA PHE A 103 16.55 -11.55 6.91
C PHE A 103 16.64 -10.77 8.22
N CYS A 104 16.54 -11.45 9.37
CA CYS A 104 16.42 -10.84 10.69
C CYS A 104 17.50 -11.32 11.66
N GLY A 105 18.03 -10.38 12.44
CA GLY A 105 18.90 -10.65 13.58
C GLY A 105 18.41 -9.94 14.84
N SER A 106 19.21 -9.98 15.90
CA SER A 106 18.86 -9.37 17.20
C SER A 106 18.69 -7.85 17.17
N GLY A 107 19.28 -7.17 16.19
CA GLY A 107 19.16 -5.72 16.04
C GLY A 107 17.98 -5.26 15.17
N GLY A 108 17.33 -6.17 14.47
CA GLY A 108 16.24 -5.88 13.54
C GLY A 108 16.29 -6.76 12.28
N CYS A 109 15.36 -6.50 11.39
CA CYS A 109 15.14 -7.16 10.10
C CYS A 109 15.58 -6.28 8.92
N THR A 110 15.63 -6.91 7.76
CA THR A 110 15.75 -6.21 6.47
C THR A 110 14.38 -5.68 6.02
N PHE A 111 14.35 -4.42 5.60
CA PHE A 111 13.22 -3.81 4.91
C PHE A 111 13.68 -3.28 3.55
N LEU A 112 12.80 -3.28 2.56
CA LEU A 112 13.05 -2.67 1.25
C LEU A 112 12.10 -1.50 1.04
N LEU A 113 12.51 -0.57 0.21
CA LEU A 113 11.68 0.50 -0.34
C LEU A 113 11.85 0.48 -1.86
N LEU A 114 10.73 0.32 -2.56
CA LEU A 114 10.67 0.27 -4.02
C LEU A 114 9.91 1.49 -4.56
N ASP A 115 10.28 1.94 -5.75
CA ASP A 115 9.48 2.88 -6.53
C ASP A 115 8.25 2.19 -7.15
N ALA A 116 7.42 2.98 -7.83
CA ALA A 116 6.21 2.50 -8.51
C ALA A 116 6.49 1.49 -9.65
N ASP A 117 7.70 1.47 -10.19
CA ASP A 117 8.17 0.55 -11.23
C ASP A 117 8.81 -0.72 -10.63
N MET A 118 8.72 -0.94 -9.32
CA MET A 118 9.38 -2.02 -8.58
C MET A 118 10.91 -1.98 -8.62
N LYS A 119 11.51 -0.80 -8.79
CA LYS A 119 12.96 -0.63 -8.67
C LYS A 119 13.33 -0.32 -7.23
N LEU A 120 14.42 -0.91 -6.76
CA LEU A 120 14.92 -0.71 -5.41
C LEU A 120 15.42 0.72 -5.21
N ILE A 121 14.76 1.48 -4.34
CA ILE A 121 15.23 2.79 -3.84
C ILE A 121 16.21 2.58 -2.69
N ASN A 122 15.83 1.75 -1.71
CA ASN A 122 16.67 1.48 -0.55
C ASN A 122 16.46 0.10 0.07
N SER A 123 17.51 -0.45 0.67
CA SER A 123 17.44 -1.55 1.61
C SER A 123 17.88 -1.05 2.99
N PHE A 124 17.05 -1.28 4.01
CA PHE A 124 17.31 -0.93 5.39
C PHE A 124 17.68 -2.20 6.15
N SER A 125 18.93 -2.29 6.55
CA SER A 125 19.43 -3.30 7.47
C SER A 125 19.19 -2.89 8.92
N VAL A 126 19.01 -3.87 9.80
CA VAL A 126 18.91 -3.66 11.26
C VAL A 126 17.73 -2.73 11.59
N SER A 127 16.59 -2.90 10.95
CA SER A 127 15.39 -2.09 11.17
C SER A 127 14.28 -2.92 11.80
N ASP A 128 13.49 -2.31 12.67
CA ASP A 128 12.26 -2.89 13.21
C ASP A 128 11.12 -1.88 13.07
N GLY A 129 9.90 -2.39 12.97
CA GLY A 129 8.71 -1.54 13.04
C GLY A 129 8.49 -1.00 14.46
N PRO A 130 7.82 0.15 14.62
CA PRO A 130 7.20 0.95 13.55
C PRO A 130 8.14 1.88 12.81
N PHE A 131 7.72 2.22 11.59
CA PHE A 131 8.27 3.31 10.79
C PHE A 131 7.28 4.47 10.88
N TYR A 132 7.75 5.60 11.38
CA TYR A 132 7.00 6.85 11.43
C TYR A 132 7.41 7.72 10.25
N ILE A 133 6.46 7.97 9.36
CA ILE A 133 6.61 8.85 8.21
C ILE A 133 6.14 10.23 8.68
N THR A 134 7.10 11.13 8.92
CA THR A 134 6.80 12.45 9.46
C THR A 134 6.33 13.41 8.36
N LYS A 135 5.74 14.53 8.75
CA LYS A 135 5.39 15.63 7.83
C LYS A 135 6.59 16.49 7.43
N GLU A 136 7.74 16.32 8.06
CA GLU A 136 8.94 17.09 7.74
C GLU A 136 9.55 16.56 6.44
N ILE A 137 9.66 17.41 5.42
CA ILE A 137 10.27 17.04 4.13
C ILE A 137 11.69 17.56 4.07
N GLN A 138 12.64 16.68 3.78
CA GLN A 138 14.03 17.02 3.49
C GLN A 138 14.49 16.33 2.21
N ASN A 139 15.15 17.08 1.33
CA ASN A 139 15.62 16.59 0.02
C ASN A 139 14.51 15.94 -0.82
N GLY A 140 13.29 16.49 -0.73
CA GLY A 140 12.12 16.05 -1.48
C GLY A 140 11.38 14.84 -0.92
N TRP A 141 11.80 14.29 0.24
CA TRP A 141 11.21 13.11 0.87
C TRP A 141 10.99 13.33 2.37
N PRO A 142 10.05 12.63 3.01
CA PRO A 142 9.80 12.74 4.44
C PRO A 142 11.00 12.27 5.25
N VAL A 143 11.25 12.96 6.36
CA VAL A 143 12.10 12.44 7.42
C VAL A 143 11.37 11.24 8.05
N LEU A 144 12.07 10.11 8.16
CA LEU A 144 11.53 8.91 8.80
C LEU A 144 12.10 8.77 10.20
N ASN A 145 11.27 8.33 11.15
CA ASN A 145 11.77 7.78 12.40
C ASN A 145 11.57 6.27 12.40
N ILE A 146 12.65 5.51 12.54
CA ILE A 146 12.65 4.04 12.43
C ILE A 146 13.21 3.42 13.70
N THR A 147 12.52 2.43 14.26
CA THR A 147 13.07 1.65 15.37
C THR A 147 14.21 0.79 14.85
N SER A 148 15.39 0.87 15.46
CA SER A 148 16.59 0.17 14.98
C SER A 148 17.65 0.02 16.07
N GLY A 149 18.09 -1.21 16.31
CA GLY A 149 19.01 -1.52 17.40
C GLY A 149 18.48 -1.08 18.77
N ASN A 150 17.20 -1.36 19.04
CA ASN A 150 16.48 -1.01 20.28
C ASN A 150 16.40 0.49 20.58
N ALA A 151 16.50 1.36 19.58
CA ALA A 151 16.29 2.80 19.72
C ALA A 151 15.61 3.37 18.48
N LEU A 152 14.84 4.45 18.67
CA LEU A 152 14.27 5.19 17.56
C LEU A 152 15.35 6.06 16.90
N ARG A 153 15.41 6.07 15.56
CA ARG A 153 16.46 6.72 14.77
C ARG A 153 15.85 7.69 13.76
N ILE A 154 16.45 8.87 13.60
CA ILE A 154 16.10 9.79 12.52
C ILE A 154 16.80 9.35 11.24
N VAL A 155 16.04 9.17 10.17
CA VAL A 155 16.51 8.68 8.87
C VAL A 155 16.11 9.69 7.80
N VAL A 156 17.09 10.39 7.25
CA VAL A 156 16.89 11.47 6.28
C VAL A 156 17.32 11.02 4.89
N PHE A 157 16.48 11.27 3.88
CA PHE A 157 16.83 11.00 2.49
C PHE A 157 17.97 11.92 2.03
N ASN A 158 18.98 11.38 1.35
CA ASN A 158 20.15 12.17 0.94
C ASN A 158 20.06 12.75 -0.49
N GLY A 159 18.87 12.71 -1.10
CA GLY A 159 18.64 13.06 -2.51
C GLY A 159 18.76 11.89 -3.49
N LYS A 160 19.23 10.72 -3.03
CA LYS A 160 19.27 9.47 -3.82
C LYS A 160 18.65 8.29 -3.09
N LYS A 161 18.96 8.13 -1.79
CA LYS A 161 18.43 7.06 -0.94
C LYS A 161 18.42 7.46 0.53
N TYR A 162 17.71 6.70 1.35
CA TYR A 162 17.91 6.75 2.80
C TYR A 162 19.20 6.01 3.22
N PRO A 163 19.77 6.31 4.39
CA PRO A 163 20.83 5.50 4.98
C PRO A 163 20.41 4.03 5.12
N SER A 164 21.26 3.12 4.64
CA SER A 164 20.94 1.69 4.57
C SER A 164 21.06 0.95 5.91
N ASN A 165 21.60 1.58 6.96
CA ASN A 165 21.65 1.00 8.31
C ASN A 165 21.25 2.10 9.32
N PRO A 166 19.99 2.14 9.78
CA PRO A 166 19.58 3.16 10.73
C PRO A 166 20.24 3.06 12.12
N SER A 167 20.80 1.90 12.51
CA SER A 167 21.30 1.67 13.87
C SER A 167 22.51 2.54 14.25
N VAL A 168 23.24 3.05 13.24
CA VAL A 168 24.38 3.96 13.41
C VAL A 168 23.99 5.45 13.41
N LEU A 169 22.72 5.76 13.17
CA LEU A 169 22.22 7.14 13.13
C LEU A 169 21.91 7.68 14.53
N PRO A 170 21.73 9.01 14.69
CA PRO A 170 21.35 9.61 15.96
C PRO A 170 20.09 8.98 16.57
N LYS A 171 20.11 8.77 17.89
CA LYS A 171 18.95 8.30 18.65
C LYS A 171 18.02 9.48 18.94
N VAL A 172 16.72 9.21 18.91
CA VAL A 172 15.70 10.09 19.47
C VAL A 172 14.95 9.38 20.58
N THR A 173 14.49 10.14 21.57
CA THR A 173 13.85 9.62 22.78
C THR A 173 12.33 9.58 22.69
N THR A 174 11.75 10.23 21.68
CA THR A 174 10.30 10.45 21.58
C THR A 174 9.85 10.18 20.16
N ALA A 175 8.82 9.34 20.03
CA ALA A 175 8.15 9.11 18.77
C ALA A 175 7.40 10.39 18.33
N PRO A 176 7.33 10.68 17.02
CA PRO A 176 6.56 11.82 16.53
C PRO A 176 5.07 11.59 16.78
N THR A 177 4.37 12.62 17.23
CA THR A 177 2.92 12.55 17.55
C THR A 177 2.01 12.73 16.32
N ASP A 178 2.56 13.28 15.24
CA ASP A 178 1.85 13.61 14.00
C ASP A 178 2.59 13.01 12.80
N ALA A 179 2.55 11.68 12.72
CA ALA A 179 3.19 10.89 11.67
C ALA A 179 2.27 9.77 11.21
N GLN A 180 2.33 9.45 9.92
CA GLN A 180 1.74 8.21 9.42
C GLN A 180 2.61 7.05 9.93
N VAL A 181 1.98 6.06 10.54
CA VAL A 181 2.67 4.89 11.10
C VAL A 181 2.42 3.70 10.19
N ILE A 182 3.49 3.09 9.70
CA ILE A 182 3.44 1.79 9.03
C ILE A 182 4.22 0.78 9.85
N PHE A 183 3.80 -0.48 9.74
CA PHE A 183 4.34 -1.56 10.55
C PHE A 183 4.28 -1.23 12.07
N ASP A 184 3.12 -0.94 12.67
CA ASP A 184 2.86 -0.96 14.14
C ASP A 184 2.32 -2.28 14.77
N LYS A 185 2.85 -2.70 15.94
CA LYS A 185 2.57 -4.02 16.59
C LYS A 185 1.27 -4.01 17.44
N PRO A 186 0.52 -5.14 17.57
CA PRO A 186 0.79 -6.46 17.01
C PRO A 186 0.23 -6.61 15.58
N PHE A 187 1.07 -7.00 14.62
CA PHE A 187 0.60 -7.29 13.27
C PHE A 187 -0.24 -8.54 13.23
N ALA A 188 -1.32 -8.49 12.45
CA ALA A 188 -2.01 -9.68 12.02
C ALA A 188 -1.11 -10.46 11.05
N GLU A 189 -0.85 -11.73 11.36
CA GLU A 189 -0.19 -12.68 10.46
C GLU A 189 -0.89 -12.75 9.07
N SER A 190 -2.17 -12.35 9.00
CA SER A 190 -2.98 -12.33 7.79
C SER A 190 -2.58 -11.30 6.71
N LYS A 191 -1.62 -10.40 6.98
CA LYS A 191 -1.04 -9.49 5.97
C LYS A 191 0.25 -10.03 5.34
N THR A 192 0.60 -11.29 5.61
CA THR A 192 1.82 -11.92 5.09
C THR A 192 1.55 -12.55 3.73
N VAL A 193 2.40 -12.22 2.76
CA VAL A 193 2.40 -12.78 1.41
C VAL A 193 3.51 -13.82 1.33
N ASN A 194 3.18 -15.01 0.83
CA ASN A 194 4.16 -16.06 0.57
C ASN A 194 4.51 -16.11 -0.92
N PHE A 195 5.73 -16.50 -1.26
CA PHE A 195 6.22 -16.47 -2.64
C PHE A 195 7.12 -17.62 -3.04
#